data_AF-A0A1G2JQS7-F1
#
_entry.id   AF-A0A1G2JQS7-F1
#
_cell.length_a   1.000
_cell.length_b   1.000
_cell.length_c   1.000
_cell.angle_alpha   90.00
_cell.angle_beta   90.00
_cell.angle_gamma   90.00
#
_symmetry.space_group_name_H-M   'P 1'
#
loop_
_entity.id
_entity.type
_entity.pdbx_description
1 polymer ?
#
loop_
_entity_poly.entity_id
_entity_poly.type
_entity_poly.pdbx_seq_one_letter_code
_entity_poly.pdbx_strand_id
1 'polypeptide(L)'
;MSVPKAKFNIGVFAGIINKTSGKLLLRRRTEEGSILPDKSFTGNWELPGGGVQEAEKISYAYLSQELTREVKEELGIDVRIDPMPDFYPAPFKGPNGYDLALVTAIFVDNAIVPNGDFIWVNPEELDQQAKDFIAPKKDQGIEARGLLSGYGKRMHCMALVILMRGIRGDYAVQAEKMLTEIQSNW
;
A
#
# COMPACT_ATOMS: atom_id res chain seq x y z
N MET A 1 36.26 14.40 -0.36
CA MET A 1 34.98 14.88 0.21
C MET A 1 34.01 13.71 0.22
N SER A 2 33.38 13.40 1.36
CA SER A 2 32.34 12.36 1.41
C SER A 2 31.06 12.86 0.76
N VAL A 3 30.52 12.11 -0.19
CA VAL A 3 29.21 12.40 -0.79
C VAL A 3 28.13 12.21 0.30
N PRO A 4 27.23 13.18 0.51
CA PRO A 4 26.11 13.01 1.43
C PRO A 4 25.25 11.79 1.04
N LYS A 5 24.96 10.91 2.01
CA LYS A 5 24.08 9.76 1.80
C LYS A 5 22.61 10.20 1.86
N ALA A 6 21.77 9.59 1.03
CA ALA A 6 20.32 9.79 1.11
C ALA A 6 19.78 9.28 2.45
N LYS A 7 18.82 10.01 3.02
CA LYS A 7 18.06 9.62 4.20
C LYS A 7 16.61 9.42 3.79
N PHE A 8 16.02 8.29 4.18
CA PHE A 8 14.65 7.93 3.85
C PHE A 8 13.82 7.80 5.12
N ASN A 9 12.59 8.30 5.12
CA ASN A 9 11.57 7.78 6.03
C ASN A 9 11.07 6.45 5.46
N ILE A 10 10.87 5.44 6.30
CA ILE A 10 10.48 4.10 5.85
C ILE A 10 9.00 3.88 6.19
N GLY A 11 8.23 3.39 5.22
CA GLY A 11 6.89 2.87 5.44
C GLY A 11 6.80 1.42 4.99
N VAL A 12 5.99 0.62 5.68
CA VAL A 12 5.76 -0.80 5.37
C VAL A 12 4.28 -1.02 5.11
N PHE A 13 3.97 -1.76 4.04
CA PHE A 13 2.60 -1.99 3.57
C PHE A 13 2.36 -3.47 3.28
N ALA A 14 1.14 -3.93 3.56
CA ALA A 14 0.73 -5.31 3.37
C ALA A 14 -0.15 -5.46 2.13
N GLY A 15 0.33 -6.27 1.19
CA GLY A 15 -0.42 -6.74 0.04
C GLY A 15 -1.20 -8.00 0.38
N ILE A 16 -2.38 -7.87 0.97
CA ILE A 16 -3.17 -9.03 1.41
C ILE A 16 -3.91 -9.63 0.21
N ILE A 17 -3.51 -10.83 -0.21
CA ILE A 17 -4.10 -11.58 -1.31
C ILE A 17 -5.00 -12.70 -0.78
N ASN A 18 -6.21 -12.73 -1.30
CA ASN A 18 -7.12 -13.83 -1.07
C ASN A 18 -6.68 -15.08 -1.85
N LYS A 19 -6.45 -16.20 -1.15
CA LYS A 19 -5.97 -17.45 -1.75
C LYS A 19 -6.96 -18.12 -2.70
N THR A 20 -8.25 -17.81 -2.60
CA THR A 20 -9.27 -18.44 -3.47
C THR A 20 -9.54 -17.58 -4.69
N SER A 21 -9.73 -16.27 -4.52
CA SER A 21 -10.08 -15.37 -5.62
C SER A 21 -8.86 -14.78 -6.33
N GLY A 22 -7.70 -14.73 -5.67
CA GLY A 22 -6.50 -14.02 -6.13
C GLY A 22 -6.61 -12.50 -6.02
N LYS A 23 -7.70 -11.96 -5.46
CA LYS A 23 -7.91 -10.52 -5.32
C LYS A 23 -7.09 -9.94 -4.16
N LEU A 24 -6.74 -8.67 -4.30
CA LEU A 24 -6.04 -7.85 -3.32
C LEU A 24 -7.03 -7.11 -2.43
N LEU A 25 -6.76 -7.07 -1.12
CA LEU A 25 -7.51 -6.26 -0.19
C LEU A 25 -7.04 -4.80 -0.22
N LEU A 26 -7.99 -3.88 -0.26
CA LEU A 26 -7.79 -2.47 0.08
C LEU A 26 -8.69 -2.09 1.25
N ARG A 27 -8.19 -1.22 2.12
CA ARG A 27 -8.95 -0.66 3.24
C ARG A 27 -9.33 0.79 2.99
N ARG A 28 -10.43 1.24 3.59
CA ARG A 28 -10.81 2.64 3.59
C ARG A 28 -9.93 3.38 4.60
N ARG A 29 -9.23 4.42 4.14
CA ARG A 29 -8.44 5.28 5.01
C ARG A 29 -9.34 6.01 6.02
N THR A 30 -8.99 6.00 7.30
CA THR A 30 -9.75 6.70 8.35
C THR A 30 -8.98 7.88 8.95
N GLU A 31 -7.68 7.92 8.72
CA GLU A 31 -6.73 8.88 9.25
C GLU A 31 -6.81 10.20 8.47
N GLU A 32 -6.77 11.31 9.21
CA GLU A 32 -6.83 12.65 8.62
C GLU A 32 -5.47 13.19 8.21
N GLY A 33 -4.40 12.73 8.86
CA GLY A 33 -3.03 13.15 8.56
C GLY A 33 -2.55 12.65 7.20
N SER A 34 -1.72 13.46 6.55
CA SER A 34 -0.93 13.02 5.40
C SER A 34 0.45 13.70 5.39
N ILE A 35 1.35 13.16 4.56
CA ILE A 35 2.67 13.76 4.31
C ILE A 35 2.60 15.13 3.61
N LEU A 36 1.42 15.52 3.12
CA LEU A 36 1.17 16.81 2.49
C LEU A 36 0.40 17.68 3.50
N PRO A 37 0.97 18.83 3.94
CA PRO A 37 0.49 19.57 5.11
C PRO A 37 -0.97 20.07 5.04
N ASP A 38 -1.56 20.16 3.85
CA ASP A 38 -2.94 20.62 3.65
C ASP A 38 -3.81 19.62 2.88
N LYS A 39 -3.42 18.34 2.85
CA LYS A 39 -4.24 17.30 2.23
C LYS A 39 -4.58 16.22 3.25
N SER A 40 -5.86 15.88 3.28
CA SER A 40 -6.32 14.62 3.84
C SER A 40 -6.55 13.64 2.68
N PHE A 41 -6.38 12.35 2.97
CA PHE A 41 -6.80 11.26 2.09
C PHE A 41 -7.82 10.36 2.79
N THR A 42 -8.45 10.83 3.87
CA THR A 42 -9.49 10.11 4.59
C THR A 42 -10.61 9.71 3.63
N GLY A 43 -10.95 8.44 3.61
CA GLY A 43 -11.93 7.86 2.71
C GLY A 43 -11.38 7.43 1.35
N ASN A 44 -10.10 7.62 1.03
CA ASN A 44 -9.53 6.92 -0.12
C ASN A 44 -9.27 5.45 0.21
N TRP A 45 -9.20 4.60 -0.81
CA TRP A 45 -8.77 3.20 -0.65
C TRP A 45 -7.24 3.14 -0.61
N GLU A 46 -6.69 2.29 0.25
CA GLU A 46 -5.24 2.08 0.33
C GLU A 46 -4.87 0.66 0.75
N LEU A 47 -3.59 0.31 0.53
CA LEU A 47 -3.00 -0.85 1.16
C LEU A 47 -2.87 -0.59 2.66
N PRO A 48 -3.18 -1.56 3.53
CA PRO A 48 -2.92 -1.43 4.95
C PRO A 48 -1.42 -1.27 5.23
N GLY A 49 -1.07 -0.42 6.20
CA GLY A 49 0.32 -0.13 6.55
C GLY A 49 0.59 1.33 6.85
N GLY A 50 1.79 1.57 7.36
CA GLY A 50 2.15 2.86 7.95
C GLY A 50 3.64 3.13 7.99
N GLY A 51 3.99 4.23 8.65
CA GLY A 51 5.38 4.61 8.90
C GLY A 51 6.01 3.68 9.94
N VAL A 52 7.24 3.25 9.69
CA VAL A 52 8.04 2.50 10.65
C VAL A 52 8.46 3.45 11.78
N GLN A 53 8.22 3.04 13.02
CA GLN A 53 8.59 3.83 14.19
C GLN A 53 10.11 3.86 14.39
N GLU A 54 10.61 4.85 15.12
CA GLU A 54 12.02 4.88 15.51
C GLU A 54 12.26 3.91 16.68
N ALA A 55 13.39 3.21 16.64
CA ALA A 55 13.80 2.31 17.70
C ALA A 55 15.32 2.38 17.91
N GLU A 56 15.76 2.33 19.17
CA GLU A 56 17.20 2.31 19.50
C GLU A 56 17.90 1.02 19.01
N LYS A 57 17.15 -0.08 18.95
CA LYS A 57 17.62 -1.39 18.49
C LYS A 57 16.60 -2.02 17.55
N ILE A 58 17.06 -2.46 16.40
CA ILE A 58 16.23 -3.12 15.39
C ILE A 58 16.66 -4.59 15.24
N SER A 59 15.68 -5.49 15.23
CA SER A 59 15.90 -6.89 14.88
C SER A 59 15.79 -7.09 13.36
N TYR A 60 16.24 -8.22 12.81
CA TYR A 60 15.99 -8.54 11.40
C TYR A 60 14.50 -8.61 11.06
N ALA A 61 13.66 -8.96 12.06
CA ALA A 61 12.21 -9.02 11.94
C ALA A 61 11.51 -7.66 12.10
N TYR A 62 12.25 -6.58 12.38
CA TYR A 62 11.66 -5.33 12.81
C TYR A 62 10.59 -4.79 11.83
N LEU A 63 10.88 -4.80 10.53
CA LEU A 63 9.92 -4.35 9.51
C LEU A 63 8.66 -5.24 9.44
N SER A 64 8.82 -6.57 9.58
CA SER A 64 7.68 -7.49 9.64
C SER A 64 6.85 -7.30 10.92
N GLN A 65 7.49 -6.98 12.04
CA GLN A 65 6.82 -6.72 13.33
C GLN A 65 5.99 -5.44 13.26
N GLU A 66 6.56 -4.35 12.73
CA GLU A 66 5.81 -3.11 12.49
C GLU A 66 4.65 -3.35 11.55
N LEU A 67 4.85 -4.10 10.46
CA LEU A 67 3.76 -4.39 9.53
C LEU A 67 2.66 -5.25 10.15
N THR A 68 2.99 -6.26 10.96
CA THR A 68 2.00 -7.04 11.71
C THR A 68 1.21 -6.16 12.68
N ARG A 69 1.87 -5.21 13.36
CA ARG A 69 1.21 -4.23 14.24
C ARG A 69 0.20 -3.38 13.45
N GLU A 70 0.63 -2.76 12.35
CA GLU A 70 -0.23 -1.93 11.49
C GLU A 70 -1.43 -2.72 10.98
N VAL A 71 -1.23 -3.93 10.46
CA VAL A 71 -2.33 -4.78 9.98
C VAL A 71 -3.32 -5.10 11.10
N LYS A 72 -2.83 -5.38 12.32
CA LYS A 72 -3.69 -5.66 13.47
C LYS A 72 -4.50 -4.45 13.90
N GLU A 73 -3.87 -3.27 13.94
CA GLU A 73 -4.52 -2.01 14.33
C GLU A 73 -5.57 -1.56 13.29
N GLU A 74 -5.23 -1.60 12.01
CA GLU A 74 -6.08 -1.07 10.94
C GLU A 74 -7.20 -2.03 10.54
N LEU A 75 -6.95 -3.35 10.59
CA LEU A 75 -7.87 -4.37 10.08
C LEU A 75 -8.37 -5.34 11.14
N GLY A 76 -7.80 -5.35 12.34
CA GLY A 76 -8.19 -6.29 13.41
C GLY A 76 -7.76 -7.74 13.17
N ILE A 77 -7.08 -8.04 12.07
CA ILE A 77 -6.72 -9.40 11.67
C ILE A 77 -5.31 -9.76 12.14
N ASP A 78 -5.11 -11.03 12.50
CA ASP A 78 -3.78 -11.56 12.80
C ASP A 78 -3.18 -12.17 11.54
N VAL A 79 -2.02 -11.66 11.13
CA VAL A 79 -1.26 -12.17 10.00
C VAL A 79 0.09 -12.70 10.45
N ARG A 80 0.54 -13.76 9.79
CA ARG A 80 1.89 -14.28 9.93
C ARG A 80 2.73 -13.78 8.76
N ILE A 81 3.78 -13.03 9.07
CA ILE A 81 4.79 -12.58 8.12
C ILE A 81 6.10 -13.23 8.53
N ASP A 82 6.86 -13.74 7.57
CA ASP A 82 8.18 -14.29 7.86
C ASP A 82 9.10 -13.18 8.43
N PRO A 83 10.06 -13.52 9.31
CA PRO A 83 10.97 -12.52 9.89
C PRO A 83 11.75 -11.71 8.84
N MET A 84 12.00 -12.26 7.66
CA MET A 84 12.71 -11.60 6.57
C MET A 84 11.95 -11.85 5.27
N PRO A 85 10.81 -11.19 5.05
CA PRO A 85 10.01 -11.42 3.86
C PRO A 85 10.62 -10.65 2.67
N ASP A 86 10.24 -11.04 1.46
CA ASP A 86 10.57 -10.26 0.27
C ASP A 86 9.80 -8.92 0.32
N PHE A 87 10.54 -7.82 0.35
CA PHE A 87 9.99 -6.48 0.26
C PHE A 87 10.27 -5.87 -1.11
N TYR A 88 9.25 -5.25 -1.68
CA TYR A 88 9.37 -4.51 -2.93
C TYR A 88 9.44 -3.00 -2.64
N PRO A 89 10.59 -2.35 -2.93
CA PRO A 89 10.77 -0.94 -2.63
C PRO A 89 10.13 -0.04 -3.69
N ALA A 90 9.48 1.02 -3.22
CA ALA A 90 8.95 2.11 -4.01
C ALA A 90 9.43 3.45 -3.44
N PRO A 91 10.62 3.94 -3.85
CA PRO A 91 11.13 5.22 -3.41
C PRO A 91 10.33 6.38 -4.01
N PHE A 92 10.14 7.45 -3.25
CA PHE A 92 9.64 8.71 -3.78
C PHE A 92 10.27 9.91 -3.04
N LYS A 93 10.21 11.09 -3.65
CA LYS A 93 10.66 12.34 -3.02
C LYS A 93 9.44 13.20 -2.69
N GLY A 94 9.11 13.29 -1.41
CA GLY A 94 8.05 14.12 -0.88
C GLY A 94 8.52 15.53 -0.53
N PRO A 95 7.62 16.37 0.04
CA PRO A 95 7.98 17.71 0.50
C PRO A 95 9.00 17.68 1.66
N ASN A 96 9.01 16.60 2.45
CA ASN A 96 9.86 16.45 3.63
C ASN A 96 11.14 15.63 3.37
N GLY A 97 11.47 15.33 2.12
CA GLY A 97 12.67 14.57 1.75
C GLY A 97 12.37 13.29 0.98
N TYR A 98 13.24 12.30 1.12
CA TYR A 98 13.01 10.99 0.51
C TYR A 98 12.23 10.08 1.44
N ASP A 99 11.39 9.26 0.84
CA ASP A 99 10.58 8.27 1.52
C ASP A 99 10.68 6.95 0.77
N LEU A 100 10.70 5.83 1.50
CA LEU A 100 10.81 4.48 0.99
C LEU A 100 9.62 3.68 1.50
N ALA A 101 8.65 3.43 0.62
CA ALA A 101 7.62 2.44 0.92
C ALA A 101 8.10 1.05 0.53
N LEU A 102 7.88 0.09 1.42
CA LEU A 102 8.16 -1.31 1.22
C LEU A 102 6.83 -2.05 1.25
N VAL A 103 6.56 -2.89 0.25
CA VAL A 103 5.34 -3.72 0.22
C VAL A 103 5.70 -5.19 0.13
N THR A 104 4.97 -6.06 0.82
CA THR A 104 5.12 -7.52 0.74
C THR A 104 3.76 -8.20 0.63
N ALA A 105 3.71 -9.39 0.02
CA ALA A 105 2.48 -10.14 -0.17
C ALA A 105 2.17 -11.02 1.05
N ILE A 106 0.91 -11.03 1.48
CA ILE A 106 0.42 -11.89 2.56
C ILE A 106 -0.79 -12.66 2.03
N PHE A 107 -0.73 -13.98 2.06
CA PHE A 107 -1.79 -14.84 1.52
C PHE A 107 -2.73 -15.30 2.61
N VAL A 108 -4.02 -15.00 2.46
CA VAL A 108 -5.05 -15.31 3.45
C VAL A 108 -6.21 -16.10 2.85
N ASP A 109 -6.88 -16.88 3.69
CA ASP A 109 -8.08 -17.63 3.32
C ASP A 109 -9.33 -16.73 3.41
N ASN A 110 -10.39 -17.08 2.68
CA ASN A 110 -11.66 -16.35 2.61
C ASN A 110 -12.38 -16.15 3.96
N ALA A 111 -11.96 -16.86 5.01
CA ALA A 111 -12.57 -16.78 6.33
C ALA A 111 -12.20 -15.50 7.11
N ILE A 112 -11.21 -14.72 6.64
CA ILE A 112 -10.82 -13.48 7.30
C ILE A 112 -11.82 -12.37 6.98
N VAL A 113 -12.37 -11.76 8.02
CA VAL A 113 -13.22 -10.58 7.94
C VAL A 113 -12.50 -9.42 8.64
N PRO A 114 -11.95 -8.46 7.88
CA PRO A 114 -11.37 -7.25 8.43
C PRO A 114 -12.40 -6.36 9.13
N ASN A 115 -11.92 -5.60 10.12
CA ASN A 115 -12.64 -4.47 10.68
C ASN A 115 -12.66 -3.29 9.69
N GLY A 116 -13.69 -2.45 9.80
CA GLY A 116 -13.85 -1.26 8.96
C GLY A 116 -14.29 -1.58 7.52
N ASP A 117 -14.28 -0.56 6.68
CA ASP A 117 -14.64 -0.69 5.26
C ASP A 117 -13.45 -1.22 4.46
N PHE A 118 -13.69 -2.26 3.66
CA PHE A 118 -12.69 -2.86 2.79
C PHE A 118 -13.30 -3.32 1.47
N ILE A 119 -12.45 -3.48 0.45
CA ILE A 119 -12.81 -4.05 -0.84
C ILE A 119 -11.75 -5.06 -1.30
N TRP A 120 -12.19 -6.06 -2.06
CA TRP A 120 -11.30 -6.99 -2.77
C TRP A 120 -11.27 -6.61 -4.24
N VAL A 121 -10.08 -6.34 -4.78
CA VAL A 121 -9.89 -5.90 -6.16
C VAL A 121 -9.00 -6.84 -6.96
N ASN A 122 -9.36 -7.08 -8.22
CA ASN A 122 -8.47 -7.61 -9.25
C ASN A 122 -7.69 -6.43 -9.93
N PRO A 123 -6.80 -6.69 -10.91
CA PRO A 123 -6.04 -5.62 -11.58
C PRO A 123 -6.91 -4.56 -12.27
N GLU A 124 -7.97 -4.94 -12.97
CA GLU A 124 -8.86 -3.99 -13.66
C GLU A 124 -9.66 -3.13 -12.66
N GLU A 125 -10.19 -3.74 -11.61
CA GLU A 125 -10.88 -3.06 -10.52
C GLU A 125 -9.93 -2.08 -9.79
N LEU A 126 -8.69 -2.49 -9.54
CA LEU A 126 -7.65 -1.63 -8.95
C LEU A 126 -7.35 -0.43 -9.85
N ASP A 127 -7.15 -0.67 -11.15
CA ASP A 127 -6.87 0.37 -12.14
C ASP A 127 -8.02 1.38 -12.23
N GLN A 128 -9.26 0.89 -12.20
CA GLN A 128 -10.44 1.74 -12.14
C GLN A 128 -10.48 2.57 -10.85
N GLN A 129 -10.21 1.97 -9.68
CA GLN A 129 -10.10 2.74 -8.43
C GLN A 129 -9.02 3.84 -8.53
N ALA A 130 -7.90 3.55 -9.18
CA ALA A 130 -6.83 4.54 -9.35
C ALA A 130 -7.22 5.70 -10.29
N LYS A 131 -7.98 5.41 -11.35
CA LYS A 131 -8.54 6.43 -12.26
C LYS A 131 -9.65 7.25 -11.61
N ASP A 132 -10.40 6.64 -10.70
CA ASP A 132 -11.50 7.26 -9.95
C ASP A 132 -11.06 8.11 -8.75
N PHE A 133 -9.75 8.32 -8.59
CA PHE A 133 -9.19 9.03 -7.45
C PHE A 133 -9.69 10.47 -7.37
N ILE A 134 -10.33 10.79 -6.25
CA ILE A 134 -10.69 12.13 -5.82
C ILE A 134 -10.18 12.28 -4.39
N ALA A 135 -9.31 13.27 -4.17
CA ALA A 135 -8.90 13.65 -2.82
C ALA A 135 -10.05 14.39 -2.12
N PRO A 136 -10.33 14.09 -0.84
CA PRO A 136 -11.38 14.78 -0.10
C PRO A 136 -11.05 16.28 0.04
N LYS A 137 -12.09 17.10 0.00
CA LYS A 137 -12.04 18.53 0.36
C LYS A 137 -13.22 18.85 1.25
N LYS A 138 -13.03 18.68 2.56
CA LYS A 138 -14.10 18.85 3.56
C LYS A 138 -14.72 20.25 3.52
N ASP A 139 -13.91 21.28 3.26
CA ASP A 139 -14.31 22.68 3.06
C ASP A 139 -15.22 22.88 1.84
N GLN A 140 -15.17 21.97 0.87
CA GLN A 140 -15.93 22.03 -0.39
C GLN A 140 -17.00 20.93 -0.49
N GLY A 141 -17.22 20.16 0.59
CA GLY A 141 -18.17 19.05 0.62
C GLY A 141 -17.82 17.89 -0.32
N ILE A 142 -16.57 17.79 -0.79
CA ILE A 142 -16.13 16.74 -1.71
C ILE A 142 -15.72 15.50 -0.91
N GLU A 143 -16.44 14.41 -1.11
CA GLU A 143 -16.11 13.10 -0.55
C GLU A 143 -14.96 12.42 -1.29
N ALA A 144 -14.16 11.67 -0.55
CA ALA A 144 -13.06 10.90 -1.12
C ALA A 144 -13.58 9.71 -1.94
N ARG A 145 -12.92 9.46 -3.09
CA ARG A 145 -13.20 8.34 -3.98
C ARG A 145 -11.91 7.75 -4.53
N GLY A 146 -11.92 6.45 -4.82
CA GLY A 146 -10.82 5.79 -5.51
C GLY A 146 -9.58 5.54 -4.64
N LEU A 147 -8.55 4.99 -5.28
CA LEU A 147 -7.29 4.60 -4.68
C LEU A 147 -6.44 5.83 -4.36
N LEU A 148 -5.84 5.85 -3.17
CA LEU A 148 -5.00 6.93 -2.68
C LEU A 148 -3.95 7.36 -3.71
N SER A 149 -3.86 8.67 -3.94
CA SER A 149 -3.01 9.35 -4.93
C SER A 149 -3.31 9.09 -6.41
N GLY A 150 -4.08 8.05 -6.75
CA GLY A 150 -4.59 7.78 -8.09
C GLY A 150 -3.63 7.08 -9.05
N TYR A 151 -4.02 7.09 -10.33
CA TYR A 151 -3.39 6.32 -11.40
C TYR A 151 -1.90 6.62 -11.55
N GLY A 152 -1.13 5.55 -11.71
CA GLY A 152 0.33 5.57 -11.90
C GLY A 152 1.13 6.11 -10.70
N LYS A 153 0.49 6.38 -9.56
CA LYS A 153 1.18 6.81 -8.34
C LYS A 153 1.61 5.62 -7.49
N ARG A 154 2.43 5.91 -6.48
CA ARG A 154 3.08 4.91 -5.61
C ARG A 154 2.13 3.82 -5.10
N MET A 155 0.94 4.17 -4.59
CA MET A 155 -0.02 3.19 -4.09
C MET A 155 -0.51 2.23 -5.20
N HIS A 156 -0.79 2.78 -6.39
CA HIS A 156 -1.17 1.99 -7.56
C HIS A 156 -0.06 1.02 -7.99
N CYS A 157 1.17 1.53 -8.11
CA CYS A 157 2.31 0.70 -8.51
C CYS A 157 2.63 -0.40 -7.50
N MET A 158 2.56 -0.09 -6.19
CA MET A 158 2.74 -1.10 -5.13
C MET A 158 1.65 -2.17 -5.19
N ALA A 159 0.39 -1.78 -5.34
CA ALA A 159 -0.71 -2.73 -5.44
C ALA A 159 -0.58 -3.64 -6.68
N LEU A 160 -0.20 -3.09 -7.84
CA LEU A 160 0.09 -3.88 -9.05
C LEU A 160 1.27 -4.84 -8.84
N VAL A 161 2.34 -4.40 -8.15
CA VAL A 161 3.50 -5.26 -7.85
C VAL A 161 3.12 -6.48 -7.00
N ILE A 162 2.12 -6.34 -6.14
CA ILE A 162 1.60 -7.44 -5.33
C ILE A 162 0.72 -8.36 -6.18
N LEU A 163 -0.21 -7.81 -6.97
CA LEU A 163 -1.06 -8.60 -7.87
C LEU A 163 -0.23 -9.39 -8.89
N MET A 164 0.85 -8.80 -9.43
CA MET A 164 1.82 -9.45 -10.31
C MET A 164 2.44 -10.71 -9.69
N ARG A 165 2.56 -10.74 -8.35
CA ARG A 165 3.16 -11.84 -7.58
C ARG A 165 2.11 -12.67 -6.84
N GLY A 166 0.84 -12.41 -7.13
CA GLY A 166 -0.26 -13.18 -6.62
C GLY A 166 -0.26 -14.60 -7.19
N ILE A 167 -1.17 -15.42 -6.69
CA ILE A 167 -1.30 -16.82 -7.09
C ILE A 167 -2.04 -17.04 -8.40
N ARG A 168 -2.74 -16.01 -8.92
CA ARG A 168 -3.64 -16.14 -10.07
C ARG A 168 -2.95 -15.62 -11.33
N GLY A 169 -2.63 -16.52 -12.25
CA GLY A 169 -1.75 -16.22 -13.38
C GLY A 169 -2.28 -15.17 -14.37
N ASP A 170 -3.58 -15.13 -14.61
CA ASP A 170 -4.22 -14.09 -15.44
C ASP A 170 -4.09 -12.70 -14.80
N TYR A 171 -4.31 -12.58 -13.49
CA TYR A 171 -4.13 -11.33 -12.76
C TYR A 171 -2.67 -10.89 -12.73
N ALA A 172 -1.75 -11.85 -12.60
CA ALA A 172 -0.32 -11.57 -12.60
C ALA A 172 0.13 -10.92 -13.92
N VAL A 173 -0.25 -11.52 -15.06
CA VAL A 173 0.06 -11.02 -16.41
C VAL A 173 -0.58 -9.65 -16.67
N GLN A 174 -1.82 -9.44 -16.25
CA GLN A 174 -2.48 -8.15 -16.39
C GLN A 174 -1.77 -7.05 -15.58
N ALA A 175 -1.44 -7.34 -14.32
CA ALA A 175 -0.77 -6.39 -13.45
C ALA A 175 0.64 -6.05 -13.95
N GLU A 176 1.39 -7.04 -14.46
CA GLU A 176 2.70 -6.83 -15.09
C GLU A 176 2.62 -5.90 -16.29
N LYS A 177 1.65 -6.14 -17.19
CA LYS A 177 1.43 -5.29 -18.37
C LYS A 177 1.13 -3.85 -17.97
N MET A 178 0.19 -3.65 -17.04
CA MET A 178 -0.20 -2.32 -16.56
C MET A 178 0.99 -1.61 -15.89
N LEU A 179 1.74 -2.32 -15.04
CA LEU A 179 2.90 -1.74 -14.35
C LEU A 179 4.00 -1.34 -15.33
N THR A 180 4.28 -2.18 -16.33
CA THR A 180 5.25 -1.90 -17.40
C THR A 180 4.84 -0.66 -18.19
N GLU A 181 3.56 -0.56 -18.58
CA GLU A 181 3.02 0.60 -19.29
C GLU A 181 3.18 1.89 -18.47
N ILE A 182 2.81 1.85 -17.19
CA ILE A 182 2.98 2.99 -16.29
C ILE A 182 4.45 3.40 -16.23
N GLN A 183 5.35 2.45 -15.93
CA GLN A 183 6.78 2.72 -15.76
C GLN A 183 7.47 3.20 -17.03
N SER A 184 7.01 2.78 -18.21
CA SER A 184 7.58 3.22 -19.49
C SER A 184 7.36 4.72 -19.77
N ASN A 185 6.44 5.36 -19.04
CA ASN A 185 6.09 6.77 -19.17
C ASN A 185 6.74 7.67 -18.10
N TRP A 186 7.71 7.17 -17.31
CA TRP A 186 8.41 7.91 -16.26
C TRP A 186 9.86 8.26 -16.60
#